data_AF-A0A894KFG1-F1
#
_entry.id   AF-A0A894KFG1-F1
#
_cell.length_a   1.000
_cell.length_b   1.000
_cell.length_c   1.000
_cell.angle_alpha   90.00
_cell.angle_beta   90.00
_cell.angle_gamma   90.00
#
_symmetry.space_group_name_H-M   'P 1'
#
loop_
_entity.id
_entity.type
_entity.pdbx_description
1 polymer ?
#
loop_
_entity_poly.entity_id
_entity_poly.type
_entity_poly.pdbx_seq_one_letter_code
_entity_poly.pdbx_strand_id
1 'polypeptide(L)'
;MNTVTDKMPRVGLETESQTVKSGQDKRDWAQCSRAIAVLMSKRMSELGLSQRMLAEKMNCTQQYISKMLKGQKNMSLETICKIENTLGIEIIKGLDESEQ
;
A
#
# COMPACT_ATOMS: atom_id res chain seq x y z
N MET A 1 -30.62 -38.59 -18.98
CA MET A 1 -30.73 -38.55 -17.50
C MET A 1 -29.96 -39.75 -16.95
N ASN A 2 -28.78 -39.51 -16.38
CA ASN A 2 -27.93 -40.39 -15.55
C ASN A 2 -26.48 -39.83 -15.55
N THR A 3 -26.08 -38.88 -14.68
CA THR A 3 -25.59 -38.99 -13.28
C THR A 3 -24.55 -40.09 -13.02
N VAL A 4 -23.32 -39.67 -12.63
CA VAL A 4 -22.32 -40.29 -11.71
C VAL A 4 -21.03 -39.45 -11.88
N THR A 5 -20.78 -38.44 -11.02
CA THR A 5 -19.95 -38.43 -9.78
C THR A 5 -18.46 -38.70 -9.99
N ASP A 6 -17.60 -37.71 -9.70
CA ASP A 6 -16.39 -37.81 -8.83
C ASP A 6 -15.72 -36.40 -8.74
N LYS A 7 -15.78 -35.66 -7.62
CA LYS A 7 -14.85 -35.63 -6.47
C LYS A 7 -13.49 -34.92 -6.70
N MET A 8 -13.46 -33.63 -6.31
CA MET A 8 -12.49 -33.01 -5.36
C MET A 8 -10.99 -32.85 -5.76
N PRO A 9 -10.19 -32.09 -4.98
CA PRO A 9 -10.12 -30.65 -4.74
C PRO A 9 -8.78 -30.06 -5.27
N ARG A 10 -8.46 -28.77 -5.04
CA ARG A 10 -7.14 -28.34 -4.48
C ARG A 10 -7.00 -26.83 -4.26
N VAL A 11 -6.66 -26.54 -3.01
CA VAL A 11 -5.93 -25.37 -2.49
C VAL A 11 -4.62 -25.11 -3.24
N GLY A 12 -4.24 -23.83 -3.27
CA GLY A 12 -2.89 -23.33 -3.58
C GLY A 12 -3.03 -21.94 -4.20
N LEU A 13 -3.12 -20.84 -3.44
CA LEU A 13 -1.98 -20.12 -2.89
C LEU A 13 -0.71 -20.25 -3.74
N GLU A 14 -0.77 -19.80 -5.00
CA GLU A 14 0.44 -19.57 -5.79
C GLU A 14 0.83 -18.10 -5.62
N THR A 15 1.45 -17.86 -4.46
CA THR A 15 2.49 -16.84 -4.31
C THR A 15 3.65 -17.25 -5.21
N GLU A 16 3.57 -16.88 -6.48
CA GLU A 16 4.70 -16.92 -7.38
C GLU A 16 5.19 -15.49 -7.59
N SER A 17 6.05 -15.06 -6.68
CA SER A 17 6.98 -13.96 -6.91
C SER A 17 8.38 -14.56 -6.98
N GLN A 18 8.70 -15.13 -8.14
CA GLN A 18 10.07 -15.31 -8.60
C GLN A 18 10.22 -14.41 -9.83
N THR A 19 11.12 -13.43 -9.85
CA THR A 19 12.49 -13.64 -10.32
C THR A 19 13.37 -12.42 -9.99
N VAL A 20 14.28 -12.60 -9.04
CA VAL A 20 15.74 -12.43 -9.08
C VAL A 20 16.39 -11.52 -10.18
N LYS A 21 17.14 -10.50 -9.69
CA LYS A 21 18.47 -9.93 -10.11
C LYS A 21 18.62 -8.66 -10.98
N SER A 22 19.10 -7.63 -10.26
CA SER A 22 20.22 -6.69 -10.51
C SER A 22 20.20 -5.71 -11.70
N GLY A 23 20.18 -4.42 -11.35
CA GLY A 23 20.57 -3.30 -12.20
C GLY A 23 20.09 -1.97 -11.60
N GLN A 24 20.98 -1.30 -10.87
CA GLN A 24 20.96 0.10 -10.41
C GLN A 24 19.64 0.92 -10.51
N ASP A 25 19.19 1.43 -9.36
CA ASP A 25 18.58 2.76 -9.16
C ASP A 25 17.26 3.13 -9.81
N LYS A 26 16.33 2.19 -10.02
CA LYS A 26 14.92 2.56 -10.20
C LYS A 26 14.03 1.81 -9.24
N ARG A 27 13.64 2.48 -8.16
CA ARG A 27 12.49 2.04 -7.37
C ARG A 27 11.29 1.94 -8.28
N ASP A 28 10.73 0.74 -8.39
CA ASP A 28 9.44 0.56 -9.04
C ASP A 28 8.35 1.27 -8.20
N TRP A 29 7.29 1.73 -8.86
CA TRP A 29 6.19 2.47 -8.22
C TRP A 29 5.56 1.65 -7.07
N ALA A 30 5.61 0.33 -7.15
CA ALA A 30 5.14 -0.58 -6.10
C ALA A 30 5.99 -0.48 -4.82
N GLN A 31 7.32 -0.32 -4.93
CA GLN A 31 8.19 -0.12 -3.78
C GLN A 31 7.94 1.24 -3.12
N CYS A 32 7.80 2.30 -3.93
CA CYS A 32 7.41 3.62 -3.44
C CYS A 32 6.05 3.57 -2.73
N SER A 33 5.04 2.93 -3.32
CA SER A 33 3.70 2.81 -2.73
C SER A 33 3.73 2.09 -1.37
N ARG A 34 4.52 1.01 -1.24
CA ARG A 34 4.71 0.32 0.04
C ARG A 34 5.42 1.19 1.07
N ALA A 35 6.48 1.90 0.69
CA ALA A 35 7.19 2.79 1.59
C ALA A 35 6.29 3.91 2.12
N ILE A 36 5.48 4.51 1.24
CA ILE A 36 4.45 5.48 1.62
C ILE A 36 3.47 4.87 2.63
N ALA A 37 2.98 3.66 2.35
CA ALA A 37 2.05 2.96 3.25
C ALA A 37 2.62 2.73 4.66
N VAL A 38 3.91 2.39 4.76
CA VAL A 38 4.60 2.21 6.04
C VAL A 38 4.70 3.53 6.81
N LEU A 39 5.16 4.60 6.15
CA LEU A 39 5.26 5.95 6.74
C LEU A 39 3.90 6.43 7.24
N MET A 40 2.86 6.29 6.42
CA MET A 40 1.49 6.62 6.80
C MET A 40 1.00 5.81 7.99
N SER A 41 1.20 4.49 7.99
CA SER A 41 0.74 3.61 9.07
C SER A 41 1.42 3.94 10.40
N LYS A 42 2.74 4.20 10.36
CA LYS A 42 3.49 4.65 11.52
C LYS A 42 2.92 5.94 12.07
N ARG A 43 2.73 6.95 11.20
CA ARG A 43 2.23 8.25 11.64
C ARG A 43 0.80 8.21 12.17
N MET A 44 -0.07 7.43 11.53
CA MET A 44 -1.43 7.20 12.03
C MET A 44 -1.42 6.59 13.44
N SER A 45 -0.50 5.66 13.70
CA SER A 45 -0.37 5.02 15.02
C SER A 45 0.09 6.04 16.08
N GLU A 46 1.07 6.89 15.76
CA GLU A 46 1.55 7.96 16.65
C GLU A 46 0.45 8.98 16.98
N LEU A 47 -0.43 9.27 16.04
CA LEU A 47 -1.53 10.22 16.20
C LEU A 47 -2.82 9.58 16.76
N GLY A 48 -2.84 8.26 16.98
CA GLY A 48 -4.04 7.52 17.38
C GLY A 48 -5.18 7.58 16.34
N LEU A 49 -4.86 7.75 15.06
CA LEU A 49 -5.83 7.88 13.99
C LEU A 49 -6.25 6.52 13.43
N SER A 50 -7.55 6.28 13.36
CA SER A 50 -8.11 5.17 12.59
C SER A 50 -8.16 5.50 11.09
N GLN A 51 -8.28 4.47 10.24
CA GLN A 51 -8.47 4.64 8.78
C GLN A 51 -9.71 5.49 8.46
N ARG A 52 -10.78 5.34 9.25
CA ARG A 52 -12.01 6.13 9.11
C ARG A 52 -11.76 7.61 9.39
N MET A 53 -11.07 7.92 10.48
CA MET A 53 -10.73 9.30 10.84
C MET A 53 -9.83 9.96 9.81
N LEU A 54 -8.87 9.23 9.25
CA LEU A 54 -8.03 9.76 8.17
C LEU A 54 -8.86 10.00 6.90
N ALA A 55 -9.77 9.09 6.56
CA ALA A 55 -10.64 9.24 5.40
C ALA A 55 -11.52 10.49 5.52
N GLU A 56 -12.12 10.72 6.70
CA GLU A 56 -12.90 11.92 7.02
C GLU A 56 -12.05 13.19 6.88
N LYS A 57 -10.83 13.23 7.43
CA LYS A 57 -9.91 14.37 7.32
C LYS A 57 -9.48 14.66 5.88
N MET A 58 -9.27 13.61 5.08
CA MET A 58 -8.88 13.70 3.66
C MET A 58 -10.06 13.92 2.72
N ASN A 59 -11.30 13.99 3.24
CA ASN A 59 -12.54 14.03 2.45
C ASN A 59 -12.59 12.92 1.37
N CYS A 60 -12.26 11.69 1.75
CA CYS A 60 -12.24 10.53 0.86
C CYS A 60 -12.87 9.30 1.51
N THR A 61 -12.92 8.17 0.80
CA THR A 61 -13.53 6.94 1.34
C THR A 61 -12.55 6.15 2.20
N GLN A 62 -13.06 5.44 3.23
CA GLN A 62 -12.22 4.52 4.02
C GLN A 62 -11.58 3.44 3.15
N GLN A 63 -12.28 2.95 2.12
CA GLN A 63 -11.75 1.96 1.18
C GLN A 63 -10.55 2.50 0.40
N TYR A 64 -10.56 3.78 0.03
CA TYR A 64 -9.44 4.44 -0.61
C TYR A 64 -8.21 4.45 0.31
N ILE A 65 -8.38 4.83 1.57
CA ILE A 65 -7.34 4.76 2.60
C ILE A 65 -6.85 3.32 2.81
N SER A 66 -7.74 2.33 2.83
CA SER A 66 -7.36 0.91 2.97
C SER A 66 -6.47 0.43 1.84
N LYS A 67 -6.78 0.76 0.58
CA LYS A 67 -5.94 0.40 -0.58
C LYS A 67 -4.59 1.09 -0.55
N MET A 68 -4.56 2.34 -0.10
CA MET A 68 -3.35 3.14 0.08
C MET A 68 -2.43 2.54 1.14
N LEU A 69 -2.96 2.19 2.31
CA LEU A 69 -2.18 1.57 3.40
C LEU A 69 -1.74 0.12 3.10
N LYS A 70 -2.29 -0.50 2.07
CA LYS A 70 -1.80 -1.80 1.56
C LYS A 70 -0.67 -1.63 0.53
N GLY A 71 -0.32 -0.41 0.13
CA GLY A 71 0.65 -0.15 -0.93
C GLY A 71 0.20 -0.67 -2.31
N GLN A 72 -1.11 -0.87 -2.50
CA GLN A 72 -1.70 -1.43 -3.73
C GLN A 72 -2.16 -0.35 -4.71
N LYS A 73 -1.84 0.92 -4.43
CA LYS A 73 -2.30 2.06 -5.19
C LYS A 73 -1.13 2.90 -5.68
N ASN A 74 -1.09 3.11 -6.99
CA ASN A 74 -0.34 4.22 -7.57
C ASN A 74 -1.08 5.54 -7.24
N MET A 75 -0.43 6.38 -6.45
CA MET A 75 -0.97 7.65 -5.95
C MET A 75 -0.45 8.79 -6.82
N SER A 76 -1.31 9.77 -7.12
CA SER A 76 -0.84 11.01 -7.73
C SER A 76 0.01 11.80 -6.73
N LEU A 77 0.90 12.64 -7.24
CA LEU A 77 1.68 13.56 -6.39
C LEU A 77 0.78 14.44 -5.52
N GLU A 78 -0.34 14.93 -6.07
CA GLU A 78 -1.34 15.69 -5.32
C GLU A 78 -1.88 14.92 -4.11
N THR A 79 -2.13 13.62 -4.28
CA THR A 79 -2.59 12.75 -3.18
C THR A 79 -1.51 12.66 -2.10
N ILE A 80 -0.25 12.47 -2.51
CA ILE A 80 0.89 12.39 -1.59
C ILE A 80 1.02 13.69 -0.79
N CYS A 81 0.98 14.85 -1.43
CA CYS A 81 1.05 16.14 -0.73
C CYS A 81 -0.14 16.36 0.23
N LYS A 82 -1.35 15.90 -0.12
CA LYS A 82 -2.50 15.96 0.80
C LYS A 82 -2.28 15.10 2.05
N ILE A 83 -1.68 13.93 1.89
CA ILE A 83 -1.31 13.05 3.02
C ILE A 83 -0.26 13.73 3.90
N GLU A 84 0.80 14.28 3.31
CA GLU A 84 1.85 15.02 4.03
C GLU A 84 1.25 16.13 4.90
N ASN A 85 0.36 16.94 4.32
CA ASN A 85 -0.32 18.02 5.05
C ASN A 85 -1.27 17.52 6.14
N THR A 86 -1.99 16.42 5.88
CA THR A 86 -2.99 15.89 6.83
C THR A 86 -2.35 15.17 8.01
N LEU A 87 -1.24 14.47 7.78
CA LEU A 87 -0.53 13.69 8.79
C LEU A 87 0.67 14.44 9.38
N GLY A 88 1.07 15.58 8.80
CA GLY A 88 2.23 16.35 9.21
C GLY A 88 3.53 15.56 9.06
N ILE A 89 3.74 14.92 7.91
CA ILE A 89 4.93 14.11 7.59
C ILE A 89 5.52 14.52 6.25
N GLU A 90 6.80 14.24 6.05
CA GLU A 90 7.49 14.43 4.77
C GLU A 90 7.75 13.07 4.14
N ILE A 91 6.88 12.69 3.19
CA ILE A 91 6.96 11.44 2.46
C ILE A 91 8.01 11.54 1.36
N ILE A 92 7.97 12.60 0.55
CA ILE A 92 8.81 12.69 -0.66
C ILE A 92 10.29 12.78 -0.28
N LYS A 93 10.62 13.58 0.75
CA LYS A 93 11.99 13.69 1.27
C LYS A 93 12.44 12.41 1.97
N GLY A 94 11.59 11.81 2.81
CA GLY A 94 11.93 10.58 3.54
C GLY A 94 12.13 9.36 2.64
N LEU A 95 11.63 9.41 1.40
CA LEU A 95 11.91 8.38 0.41
C LEU A 95 13.33 8.48 -0.17
N ASP A 96 13.99 9.63 -0.17
CA ASP A 96 15.36 9.76 -0.69
C ASP A 96 16.42 9.17 0.26
N GLU A 97 16.09 9.11 1.56
CA GLU A 97 17.04 8.77 2.62
C GLU A 97 16.98 7.32 3.12
N SER A 98 16.15 6.46 2.52
CA SER A 98 16.03 5.04 2.94
C SER A 98 17.20 4.13 2.51
N GLU A 99 18.31 4.73 2.07
CA GLU A 99 19.58 4.07 1.73
C GLU A 99 20.66 4.33 2.81
N GLN A 100 20.31 4.21 4.09
CA GLN A 100 21.27 4.15 5.21
C GLN A 100 20.90 3.11 6.26
#